data_AF-A0A2V9BQU9-F1
#
_entry.id   AF-A0A2V9BQU9-F1
#
_cell.length_a   1.000
_cell.length_b   1.000
_cell.length_c   1.000
_cell.angle_alpha   90.00
_cell.angle_beta   90.00
_cell.angle_gamma   90.00
#
_symmetry.space_group_name_H-M   'P 1'
#
loop_
_entity.id
_entity.type
_entity.pdbx_description
1 polymer ?
#
loop_
_entity_poly.entity_id
_entity_poly.type
_entity_poly.pdbx_seq_one_letter_code
_entity_poly.pdbx_strand_id
1 'polypeptide(L)'
;WCPTKAEAERTVLRAMCVGALGRTVWREGMDLLAVYRFADNVHQLIFDTVREIHTGDPLILRELLPARLNNKGFPDLDLDTYFQPHTFPANQTIALIRALCAGSTDEKRSKSAAR
;
A
#
# COMPACT_ATOMS: atom_id res chain seq x y z
N TRP A 1 -5.03 -7.40 -18.01
CA TRP A 1 -3.75 -6.77 -17.63
C TRP A 1 -3.38 -7.33 -16.27
N CYS A 2 -2.22 -7.98 -16.15
CA CYS A 2 -1.74 -8.51 -14.87
C CYS A 2 -0.70 -7.52 -14.34
N PRO A 3 -1.05 -6.65 -13.38
CA PRO A 3 -0.09 -5.70 -12.83
C PRO A 3 1.05 -6.47 -12.14
N THR A 4 2.26 -5.93 -12.22
CA THR A 4 3.38 -6.46 -11.42
C THR A 4 3.09 -6.25 -9.92
N LYS A 5 3.76 -7.00 -9.03
CA LYS A 5 3.55 -6.87 -7.57
C LYS A 5 3.70 -5.41 -7.11
N ALA A 6 4.73 -4.71 -7.59
CA ALA A 6 4.98 -3.30 -7.27
C ALA A 6 3.86 -2.37 -7.76
N GLU A 7 3.33 -2.58 -8.96
CA GLU A 7 2.20 -1.78 -9.47
C GLU A 7 0.94 -2.00 -8.64
N ALA A 8 0.65 -3.26 -8.28
CA ALA A 8 -0.49 -3.59 -7.44
C ALA A 8 -0.36 -2.98 -6.03
N GLU A 9 0.83 -3.05 -5.42
CA GLU A 9 1.15 -2.38 -4.15
C GLU A 9 0.91 -0.86 -4.24
N ARG A 10 1.42 -0.22 -5.29
CA ARG A 10 1.24 1.22 -5.52
C ARG A 10 -0.23 1.60 -5.67
N THR A 11 -1.00 0.82 -6.43
CA THR A 11 -2.44 1.02 -6.59
C THR A 11 -3.18 0.94 -5.26
N VAL A 12 -2.84 -0.06 -4.43
CA VAL A 12 -3.42 -0.23 -3.09
C VAL A 12 -3.07 0.94 -2.18
N LEU A 13 -1.80 1.35 -2.14
CA LEU A 13 -1.34 2.49 -1.34
C LEU A 13 -2.04 3.78 -1.77
N ARG A 14 -2.15 4.03 -3.08
CA ARG A 14 -2.87 5.19 -3.62
C ARG A 14 -4.33 5.20 -3.17
N ALA A 15 -5.03 4.06 -3.26
CA ALA A 15 -6.42 3.94 -2.82
C ALA A 15 -6.60 4.21 -1.31
N MET A 16 -5.63 3.83 -0.49
CA MET A 16 -5.60 4.14 0.95
C MET A 16 -5.30 5.61 1.24
N CYS A 17 -4.39 6.23 0.49
CA CYS A 17 -4.02 7.64 0.67
C CYS A 17 -5.12 8.61 0.23
N VAL A 18 -5.89 8.28 -0.82
CA VAL A 18 -6.99 9.14 -1.31
C VAL A 18 -8.29 8.99 -0.52
N GLY A 19 -8.35 8.09 0.46
CA GLY A 19 -9.56 7.84 1.24
C GLY A 19 -10.71 7.24 0.43
N ALA A 20 -10.43 6.59 -0.71
CA ALA A 20 -11.45 5.92 -1.53
C ALA A 20 -12.07 4.71 -0.82
N LEU A 21 -11.41 4.22 0.23
CA LEU A 21 -11.85 3.10 1.05
C LEU A 21 -12.65 3.61 2.25
N GLY A 22 -13.82 3.02 2.51
CA GLY A 22 -14.51 3.24 3.77
C GLY A 22 -13.65 2.82 4.96
N ARG A 23 -13.80 3.47 6.12
CA ARG A 23 -13.00 3.23 7.34
C ARG A 23 -12.79 1.76 7.69
N THR A 24 -13.83 0.93 7.56
CA THR A 24 -13.75 -0.52 7.82
C THR A 24 -12.82 -1.23 6.84
N VAL A 25 -12.98 -0.97 5.54
CA VAL A 25 -12.16 -1.58 4.48
C VAL A 25 -10.72 -1.08 4.55
N TRP A 26 -10.53 0.20 4.88
CA TRP A 26 -9.21 0.78 5.11
C TRP A 26 -8.48 0.04 6.25
N ARG A 27 -9.17 -0.17 7.38
CA ARG A 27 -8.58 -0.86 8.54
C ARG A 27 -8.29 -2.34 8.26
N GLU A 28 -9.16 -3.02 7.51
CA GLU A 28 -8.92 -4.40 7.06
C GLU A 28 -7.70 -4.45 6.12
N GLY A 29 -7.60 -3.52 5.17
CA GLY A 29 -6.45 -3.41 4.28
C GLY A 29 -5.15 -3.17 5.04
N MET A 30 -5.18 -2.30 6.06
CA MET A 30 -4.05 -2.06 6.95
C MET A 30 -3.59 -3.32 7.70
N ASP A 31 -4.53 -4.13 8.20
CA ASP A 31 -4.21 -5.36 8.95
C ASP A 31 -3.59 -6.42 8.02
N LEU A 32 -4.16 -6.60 6.83
CA LEU A 32 -3.64 -7.53 5.82
C LEU A 32 -2.24 -7.13 5.34
N LEU A 33 -2.03 -5.83 5.10
CA LEU A 33 -0.74 -5.33 4.65
C LEU A 33 0.30 -5.29 5.78
N ALA A 34 -0.11 -5.27 7.05
CA ALA A 34 0.81 -5.28 8.18
C ALA A 34 1.62 -6.58 8.29
N VAL A 35 1.09 -7.69 7.77
CA VAL A 35 1.78 -8.98 7.70
C VAL A 35 2.37 -9.26 6.31
N TYR A 36 2.10 -8.40 5.33
CA TYR A 36 2.60 -8.51 3.97
C TYR A 36 4.02 -7.94 3.85
N ARG A 37 4.88 -8.64 3.10
CA ARG A 37 6.22 -8.16 2.77
C ARG A 37 6.18 -7.46 1.42
N PHE A 38 6.33 -6.15 1.44
CA PHE A 38 6.41 -5.33 0.23
C PHE A 38 7.66 -5.69 -0.60
N ALA A 39 7.49 -5.67 -1.92
CA ALA A 39 8.60 -5.85 -2.84
C ALA A 39 9.49 -4.61 -2.91
N ASP A 40 8.89 -3.42 -2.78
CA ASP A 40 9.59 -2.14 -2.82
C ASP A 40 9.73 -1.52 -1.42
N ASN A 41 10.96 -1.08 -1.08
CA ASN A 41 11.23 -0.46 0.21
C ASN A 41 10.52 0.89 0.38
N VAL A 42 10.28 1.61 -0.72
CA VAL A 42 9.52 2.87 -0.71
C VAL A 42 8.06 2.59 -0.35
N HIS A 43 7.45 1.55 -0.92
CA HIS A 43 6.09 1.16 -0.57
C HIS A 43 5.96 0.78 0.91
N GLN A 44 6.94 0.03 1.44
CA GLN A 44 6.98 -0.31 2.86
C GLN A 44 7.12 0.95 3.74
N LEU A 45 7.99 1.88 3.36
CA LEU A 45 8.22 3.12 4.10
C LEU A 45 6.96 4.02 4.12
N ILE A 46 6.28 4.14 2.98
CA ILE A 46 5.00 4.86 2.87
C ILE A 46 3.96 4.19 3.77
N PHE A 47 3.81 2.87 3.67
CA PHE A 47 2.87 2.12 4.49
C PHE A 47 3.13 2.28 5.99
N ASP A 48 4.39 2.15 6.41
CA ASP A 48 4.82 2.33 7.80
C ASP A 48 4.46 3.75 8.30
N THR A 49 4.73 4.76 7.48
CA THR A 49 4.40 6.15 7.80
C THR A 49 2.89 6.38 7.89
N VAL A 50 2.09 5.84 6.96
CA VAL A 50 0.62 5.86 7.01
C VAL A 50 0.12 5.18 8.29
N ARG A 51 0.72 4.04 8.65
CA ARG A 51 0.40 3.28 9.85
C ARG A 51 0.64 4.08 11.11
N GLU A 52 1.79 4.78 11.21
CA GLU A 52 2.14 5.64 12.35
C GLU A 52 1.18 6.83 12.53
N ILE A 53 0.59 7.33 11.44
CA ILE A 53 -0.36 8.45 11.50
C ILE A 53 -1.74 7.99 12.00
N HIS A 54 -2.07 6.69 11.85
CA HIS A 54 -3.34 6.09 12.29
C HIS A 54 -4.60 6.77 11.74
N THR A 55 -4.52 7.43 10.58
CA THR A 55 -5.66 8.08 9.94
C THR A 55 -5.85 7.60 8.51
N GLY A 56 -7.10 7.37 8.12
CA GLY A 56 -7.49 7.17 6.71
C GLY A 56 -7.99 8.46 6.05
N ASP A 57 -7.84 9.60 6.72
CA ASP A 57 -8.28 10.88 6.19
C ASP A 57 -7.25 11.42 5.17
N PRO A 58 -7.65 11.62 3.90
CA PRO A 58 -6.72 11.99 2.84
C PRO A 58 -6.12 13.38 3.03
N LEU A 59 -6.82 14.32 3.69
CA LEU A 59 -6.30 15.66 3.94
C LEU A 59 -5.18 15.60 4.98
N ILE A 60 -5.43 14.88 6.08
CA ILE A 60 -4.44 14.71 7.15
C ILE A 60 -3.23 13.92 6.65
N LEU A 61 -3.45 12.85 5.87
CA LEU A 61 -2.35 12.11 5.26
C LEU A 61 -1.53 13.01 4.35
N ARG A 62 -2.15 13.83 3.50
CA ARG A 62 -1.42 14.73 2.60
C ARG A 62 -0.53 15.74 3.34
N GLU A 63 -0.93 16.19 4.53
CA GLU A 63 -0.12 17.08 5.35
C GLU A 63 0.97 16.34 6.15
N LEU A 64 0.64 15.22 6.77
CA LEU A 64 1.52 14.53 7.71
C LEU A 64 2.51 13.57 7.02
N LEU A 65 2.12 12.88 5.94
CA LEU A 65 3.01 11.96 5.21
C LEU A 65 4.32 12.63 4.77
N PRO A 66 4.29 13.75 4.00
CA PRO A 66 5.52 14.39 3.54
C PRO A 66 6.35 14.91 4.70
N ALA A 67 5.72 15.46 5.74
CA ALA A 67 6.43 15.94 6.93
C ALA A 67 7.18 14.79 7.63
N ARG A 68 6.55 13.63 7.78
CA ARG A 68 7.15 12.44 8.39
C ARG A 68 8.27 11.86 7.54
N LEU A 69 8.07 11.75 6.23
CA LEU A 69 9.08 11.22 5.30
C LEU A 69 10.30 12.14 5.21
N ASN A 70 10.09 13.46 5.21
CA ASN A 70 11.16 14.43 5.29
C ASN A 70 11.97 14.28 6.59
N ASN A 71 11.31 14.12 7.74
CA ASN A 71 11.99 13.85 9.01
C ASN A 71 12.75 12.51 9.05
N LYS A 72 12.32 11.51 8.26
CA LYS A 72 13.04 10.25 8.08
C LYS A 72 14.21 10.34 7.08
N GLY A 73 14.42 11.51 6.45
CA GLY A 73 15.49 11.73 5.47
C GLY A 73 15.12 11.37 4.03
N PHE A 74 13.83 11.27 3.72
CA PHE A 74 13.31 10.93 2.39
C PHE A 74 12.46 12.06 1.78
N PRO A 75 13.03 13.25 1.52
CA PRO A 75 12.31 14.37 0.91
C PRO A 75 12.01 14.15 -0.59
N ASP A 76 12.74 13.24 -1.25
CA ASP A 76 12.69 13.04 -2.71
C ASP A 76 11.55 12.11 -3.20
N LEU A 77 10.68 11.67 -2.29
CA LEU A 77 9.59 10.77 -2.65
C LEU A 77 8.45 11.52 -3.34
N ASP A 78 8.10 11.09 -4.54
CA ASP A 78 6.97 11.65 -5.29
C ASP A 78 5.63 11.15 -4.75
N LEU A 79 5.23 11.76 -3.62
CA LEU A 79 4.00 11.46 -2.91
C LEU A 79 2.76 11.98 -3.64
N ASP A 80 2.92 12.99 -4.50
CA ASP A 80 1.81 13.57 -5.26
C ASP A 80 1.13 12.47 -6.10
N THR A 81 1.92 11.56 -6.68
CA THR A 81 1.37 10.39 -7.36
C THR A 81 0.53 9.48 -6.46
N TYR A 82 0.63 9.48 -5.14
CA TYR A 82 -0.22 8.66 -4.27
C TYR A 82 -1.52 9.36 -3.86
N PHE A 83 -1.58 10.69 -4.00
CA PHE A 83 -2.78 11.49 -3.71
C PHE A 83 -3.60 11.81 -4.96
N GLN A 84 -3.13 11.43 -6.16
CA GLN A 84 -3.90 11.60 -7.38
C GLN A 84 -5.20 10.80 -7.37
N PRO A 85 -6.32 11.39 -7.84
CA PRO A 85 -7.62 10.74 -7.87
C PRO A 85 -7.54 9.42 -8.64
N HIS A 86 -7.99 8.35 -7.99
CA HIS A 86 -7.92 7.01 -8.53
C HIS A 86 -9.34 6.45 -8.72
N THR A 87 -9.63 5.97 -9.93
CA THR A 87 -10.93 5.41 -10.30
C THR A 87 -11.12 3.96 -9.83
N PHE A 88 -10.22 3.44 -9.01
CA PHE A 88 -10.24 2.04 -8.60
C PHE A 88 -11.18 1.86 -7.42
N PRO A 89 -12.22 1.04 -7.55
CA PRO A 89 -13.25 0.95 -6.53
C PRO A 89 -12.75 0.15 -5.33
N ALA A 90 -13.21 0.53 -4.14
CA ALA A 90 -12.77 -0.05 -2.86
C ALA A 90 -12.86 -1.59 -2.80
N ASN A 91 -13.88 -2.17 -3.42
CA ASN A 91 -14.07 -3.63 -3.51
C ASN A 91 -12.98 -4.32 -4.34
N GLN A 92 -12.50 -3.68 -5.41
CA GLN A 92 -11.39 -4.21 -6.20
C GLN A 92 -10.06 -4.03 -5.46
N THR A 93 -9.89 -2.93 -4.72
CA THR A 93 -8.68 -2.71 -3.90
C THR A 93 -8.52 -3.81 -2.85
N ILE A 94 -9.56 -4.14 -2.08
CA ILE A 94 -9.45 -5.19 -1.04
C ILE A 94 -9.24 -6.58 -1.65
N ALA A 95 -9.86 -6.85 -2.81
CA ALA A 95 -9.61 -8.09 -3.56
C ALA A 95 -8.15 -8.15 -4.04
N LEU A 96 -7.57 -7.04 -4.46
CA LEU A 96 -6.17 -6.93 -4.87
C LEU A 96 -5.22 -7.14 -3.70
N ILE A 97 -5.49 -6.54 -2.53
CA ILE A 97 -4.72 -6.77 -1.29
C ILE A 97 -4.70 -8.27 -0.94
N ARG A 98 -5.87 -8.91 -0.97
CA ARG A 98 -5.99 -10.35 -0.70
C ARG A 98 -5.23 -11.18 -1.73
N ALA A 99 -5.30 -10.82 -3.01
CA ALA A 99 -4.56 -11.48 -4.07
C ALA A 99 -3.03 -11.33 -3.90
N LEU A 100 -2.54 -10.15 -3.48
CA LEU A 100 -1.13 -9.93 -3.16
C LEU A 100 -0.68 -10.80 -1.98
N CYS A 101 -1.45 -10.83 -0.91
CA CYS A 101 -1.14 -11.66 0.26
C CYS A 101 -1.17 -13.16 -0.05
N ALA A 102 -2.12 -13.61 -0.88
CA ALA A 102 -2.20 -15.00 -1.33
C ALA A 102 -1.02 -15.37 -2.26
N GLY A 103 -0.68 -14.50 -3.21
CA GLY A 103 0.40 -14.73 -4.17
C GLY A 103 1.82 -14.70 -3.58
N SER A 104 2.03 -13.99 -2.46
CA SER A 104 3.30 -14.02 -1.73
C SER A 104 3.60 -15.35 -1.03
N THR A 105 2.57 -16.20 -0.86
CA THR A 105 2.74 -17.55 -0.30
C THR A 105 3.17 -18.56 -1.37
N ASP A 106 2.85 -18.33 -2.64
CA ASP A 106 3.06 -19.31 -3.72
C ASP A 106 4.49 -19.31 -4.31
N GLU A 107 5.19 -18.17 -4.28
CA GLU A 107 6.56 -18.07 -4.82
C GLU A 107 7.60 -18.94 -4.07
N LYS A 108 7.29 -19.40 -2.85
CA LYS A 108 8.13 -20.37 -2.13
C LYS A 108 7.96 -21.81 -2.60
N ARG A 109 6.88 -22.16 -3.30
CA ARG A 109 6.61 -23.56 -3.70
C ARG A 109 7.39 -23.98 -4.95
N SER A 110 7.69 -23.05 -5.86
CA SER A 110 8.33 -23.36 -7.14
C SER A 110 9.87 -23.47 -7.10
N LYS A 111 10.54 -23.11 -5.98
CA LYS A 111 11.99 -23.32 -5.82
C LYS A 111 12.38 -24.59 -5.06
N SER A 112 11.42 -25.39 -4.58
CA SER A 112 11.72 -26.65 -3.87
C SER A 112 11.53 -27.92 -4.71
N ALA A 113 11.22 -27.80 -6.01
CA ALA A 113 11.06 -28.95 -6.91
C ALA A 113 12.32 -29.29 -7.74
N ALA A 114 13.47 -28.70 -7.39
CA ALA A 114 14.77 -29.06 -7.97
C ALA A 114 15.72 -29.49 -6.85
N ARG A 115 15.53 -30.72 -6.35
CA ARG A 115 16.54 -31.46 -5.60
C ARG A 115 16.36 -32.95 -5.83
#